data_AF-A0A2N9H8P0-F1
#
_entry.id   AF-A0A2N9H8P0-F1
#
_cell.length_a   1.000
_cell.length_b   1.000
_cell.length_c   1.000
_cell.angle_alpha   90.00
_cell.angle_beta   90.00
_cell.angle_gamma   90.00
#
_symmetry.space_group_name_H-M   'P 1'
#
loop_
_entity.id
_entity.type
_entity.pdbx_description
1 polymer ?
#
loop_
_entity_poly.entity_id
_entity_poly.type
_entity_poly.pdbx_seq_one_letter_code
_entity_poly.pdbx_strand_id
1 'polypeptide(L)'
;MYVPGFGEASPEAKAAKNLHNFFTYVAVRIVTAQLQSYNTEAYKELMEFLDRHSLNDGDEFCASLMRESSRHKGLALRILEVRSAYCKNDFEWDNLERVAVKMVDESNTRLMRDYVLETSTAENEK
;
A
#
# COMPACT_ATOMS: atom_id res chain seq x y z
N MET A 1 12.39 -4.75 -19.56
CA MET A 1 11.92 -5.73 -20.56
C MET A 1 10.82 -5.04 -21.38
N TYR A 2 10.77 -5.20 -22.72
CA TYR A 2 9.64 -4.65 -23.50
C TYR A 2 8.39 -5.50 -23.24
N VAL A 3 7.30 -4.86 -22.81
CA VAL A 3 6.02 -5.52 -22.56
C VAL A 3 5.03 -5.06 -23.63
N PRO A 4 4.60 -5.94 -24.55
CA PRO A 4 3.60 -5.61 -25.55
C PRO A 4 2.32 -5.04 -24.91
N GLY A 5 1.81 -3.93 -25.43
CA GLY A 5 0.57 -3.29 -24.94
C GLY A 5 0.75 -2.25 -23.83
N PHE A 6 1.96 -2.03 -23.30
CA PHE A 6 2.25 -0.95 -22.36
C PHE A 6 2.94 0.22 -23.07
N GLY A 7 2.16 1.19 -23.57
CA GLY A 7 2.66 2.34 -24.33
C GLY A 7 2.92 3.62 -23.51
N GLU A 8 2.60 3.63 -22.22
CA GLU A 8 2.80 4.77 -21.31
C GLU A 8 3.92 4.47 -20.29
N ALA A 9 3.57 4.25 -19.02
CA ALA A 9 4.48 3.81 -17.98
C ALA A 9 4.66 2.29 -18.00
N SER A 10 5.87 1.82 -17.70
CA SER A 10 6.15 0.38 -17.57
C SER A 10 5.33 -0.24 -16.43
N PRO A 11 5.03 -1.55 -16.48
CA PRO A 11 4.37 -2.24 -15.38
C PRO A 11 5.08 -2.01 -14.03
N GLU A 12 6.42 -2.03 -14.03
CA GLU A 12 7.23 -1.79 -12.84
C GLU A 12 7.05 -0.37 -12.30
N ALA A 13 6.98 0.64 -13.18
CA ALA A 13 6.72 2.01 -12.77
C ALA A 13 5.32 2.17 -12.16
N LYS A 14 4.31 1.49 -12.71
CA LYS A 14 2.95 1.47 -12.14
C LYS A 14 2.93 0.77 -10.78
N ALA A 15 3.60 -0.37 -10.64
CA ALA A 15 3.74 -1.07 -9.36
C ALA A 15 4.47 -0.21 -8.33
N ALA A 16 5.55 0.47 -8.72
CA ALA A 16 6.29 1.38 -7.85
C ALA A 16 5.44 2.56 -7.37
N LYS A 17 4.58 3.14 -8.24
CA LYS A 17 3.65 4.20 -7.83
C LYS A 17 2.61 3.70 -6.81
N ASN A 18 2.12 2.46 -6.97
CA ASN A 18 1.24 1.85 -5.98
C ASN A 18 1.95 1.63 -4.63
N LEU A 19 3.18 1.11 -4.66
CA LEU A 19 3.99 0.93 -3.45
C LEU A 19 4.30 2.27 -2.76
N HIS A 20 4.59 3.32 -3.53
CA HIS A 20 4.81 4.67 -3.01
C HIS A 20 3.62 5.19 -2.20
N ASN A 21 2.40 5.06 -2.74
CA ASN A 21 1.18 5.43 -2.03
C ASN A 21 0.94 4.52 -0.82
N PHE A 22 1.18 3.20 -0.98
CA PHE A 22 1.07 2.24 0.11
C PHE A 22 2.03 2.53 1.27
N PHE A 23 3.28 2.93 1.01
CA PHE A 23 4.21 3.32 2.07
C PHE A 23 3.79 4.60 2.79
N THR A 24 3.09 5.52 2.11
CA THR A 24 2.50 6.68 2.79
C THR A 24 1.38 6.24 3.73
N TYR A 25 0.50 5.33 3.29
CA TYR A 25 -0.52 4.73 4.16
C TYR A 25 0.09 4.03 5.38
N VAL A 26 1.12 3.19 5.19
CA VAL A 26 1.81 2.50 6.28
C VAL A 26 2.45 3.50 7.25
N ALA A 27 3.13 4.53 6.74
CA ALA A 27 3.74 5.54 7.57
C ALA A 27 2.73 6.31 8.42
N VAL A 28 1.57 6.68 7.85
CA VAL A 28 0.46 7.28 8.60
C VAL A 28 0.02 6.35 9.73
N ARG A 29 -0.17 5.05 9.45
CA ARG A 29 -0.54 4.06 10.48
C ARG A 29 0.50 3.97 11.61
N ILE A 30 1.79 3.95 11.27
CA ILE A 30 2.89 3.93 12.24
C ILE A 30 2.86 5.20 13.10
N VAL A 31 2.82 6.38 12.48
CA VAL A 31 2.82 7.67 13.19
C VAL A 31 1.59 7.81 14.08
N THR A 32 0.41 7.44 13.59
CA THR A 32 -0.83 7.42 14.36
C THR A 32 -0.72 6.53 15.60
N ALA A 33 -0.17 5.32 15.46
CA ALA A 33 0.03 4.40 16.59
C ALA A 33 1.03 4.96 17.61
N GLN A 34 2.12 5.59 17.17
CA GLN A 34 3.05 6.27 18.07
C GLN A 34 2.30 7.36 18.85
N LEU A 35 1.59 8.25 18.15
CA LEU A 35 0.89 9.41 18.72
C LEU A 35 -0.12 9.05 19.82
N GLN A 36 -0.80 7.91 19.71
CA GLN A 36 -1.75 7.45 20.74
C GLN A 36 -1.15 7.36 22.14
N SER A 37 0.15 7.10 22.25
CA SER A 37 0.85 6.95 23.54
C SER A 37 1.57 8.22 23.99
N TYR A 38 2.20 8.95 23.07
CA TYR A 38 3.10 10.07 23.44
C TYR A 38 2.47 11.46 23.25
N ASN A 39 1.46 11.62 22.39
CA ASN A 39 0.80 12.91 22.13
C ASN A 39 -0.62 12.72 21.59
N THR A 40 -1.55 12.53 22.52
CA THR A 40 -2.97 12.24 22.23
C THR A 40 -3.72 13.40 21.57
N GLU A 41 -3.24 14.64 21.71
CA GLU A 41 -3.83 15.80 21.04
C GLU A 41 -3.48 15.78 19.54
N ALA A 42 -2.21 15.61 19.21
CA ALA A 42 -1.79 15.49 17.81
C ALA A 42 -2.34 14.21 17.14
N TYR A 43 -2.59 13.14 17.92
CA TYR A 43 -3.37 12.00 17.43
C TYR A 43 -4.77 12.41 16.96
N LYS A 44 -5.53 13.15 17.79
CA LYS A 44 -6.89 13.60 17.44
C LYS A 44 -6.88 14.50 16.21
N GLU A 45 -5.97 15.47 16.16
CA GLU A 45 -5.81 16.35 14.99
C GLU A 45 -5.55 15.54 13.71
N LEU A 46 -4.66 14.54 13.77
CA LEU A 46 -4.38 13.69 12.60
C LEU A 46 -5.59 12.84 12.19
N MET A 47 -6.36 12.31 13.15
CA MET A 47 -7.58 11.55 12.85
C MET A 47 -8.66 12.43 12.21
N GLU A 48 -8.89 13.63 12.73
CA GLU A 48 -9.83 14.61 12.13
C GLU A 48 -9.38 15.05 10.72
N PHE A 49 -8.08 15.10 10.48
CA PHE A 49 -7.55 15.36 9.14
C PHE A 49 -7.80 14.20 8.19
N LEU A 50 -7.61 12.96 8.64
CA LEU A 50 -7.84 11.73 7.89
C LEU A 50 -9.31 11.54 7.49
N ASP A 51 -10.24 11.96 8.34
CA ASP A 51 -11.68 11.90 8.02
C ASP A 51 -12.06 12.82 6.85
N ARG A 52 -11.27 13.87 6.59
CA ARG A 52 -11.51 14.86 5.53
C ARG A 52 -10.66 14.65 4.28
N HIS A 53 -9.56 13.88 4.37
CA HIS A 53 -8.59 13.74 3.28
C HIS A 53 -8.28 12.28 2.99
N SER A 54 -8.43 11.89 1.72
CA SER A 54 -8.11 10.54 1.26
C SER A 54 -6.61 10.26 1.26
N LEU A 55 -6.24 9.01 1.55
CA LEU A 55 -4.87 8.49 1.44
C LEU A 55 -4.56 7.85 0.08
N ASN A 56 -5.47 7.93 -0.89
CA ASN A 56 -5.28 7.31 -2.21
C ASN A 56 -4.09 7.90 -2.97
N ASP A 57 -3.89 9.21 -2.88
CA ASP A 57 -2.67 9.89 -3.32
C ASP A 57 -1.88 10.36 -2.10
N GLY A 58 -0.79 9.67 -1.80
CA GLY A 58 0.02 9.94 -0.62
C GLY A 58 0.74 11.29 -0.68
N ASP A 59 1.08 11.79 -1.88
CA ASP A 59 1.77 13.07 -2.01
C ASP A 59 0.78 14.23 -1.90
N GLU A 60 -0.41 14.10 -2.48
CA GLU A 60 -1.49 15.08 -2.28
C GLU A 60 -1.89 15.17 -0.81
N PHE A 61 -2.04 14.03 -0.13
CA PHE A 61 -2.31 13.99 1.31
C PHE A 61 -1.25 14.73 2.12
N CYS A 62 0.04 14.41 1.91
CA CYS A 62 1.13 15.07 2.64
C CYS A 62 1.19 16.58 2.31
N ALA A 63 0.98 16.94 1.04
CA ALA A 63 0.97 18.32 0.58
C ALA A 63 -0.15 19.14 1.28
N SER A 64 -1.35 18.58 1.40
CA SER A 64 -2.47 19.20 2.10
C SER A 64 -2.19 19.32 3.60
N LEU A 65 -1.69 18.25 4.22
CA LEU A 65 -1.34 18.23 5.64
C LEU A 65 -0.29 19.29 5.99
N MET A 66 0.71 19.51 5.13
CA MET A 66 1.72 20.54 5.33
C MET A 66 1.17 21.98 5.31
N ARG A 67 0.00 22.20 4.71
CA ARG A 67 -0.62 23.53 4.54
C ARG A 67 -1.74 23.82 5.55
N GLU A 68 -2.22 22.82 6.28
CA GLU A 68 -3.30 22.99 7.26
C GLU A 68 -2.89 23.90 8.44
N SER A 69 -1.70 23.71 9.00
CA SER A 69 -1.13 24.55 10.08
C SER A 69 0.34 24.21 10.35
N SER A 70 1.00 24.98 11.24
CA SER A 70 2.36 24.66 11.69
C SER A 70 2.48 23.31 12.41
N ARG A 71 1.47 22.89 13.20
CA ARG A 71 1.46 21.58 13.87
C ARG A 71 1.33 20.44 12.86
N HIS A 72 0.38 20.57 11.94
CA HIS A 72 0.15 19.61 10.86
C HIS A 72 1.36 19.50 9.91
N LYS A 73 2.08 20.60 9.66
CA LYS A 73 3.38 20.57 8.95
C LYS A 73 4.40 19.68 9.66
N GLY A 74 4.48 19.74 11.00
CA GLY A 74 5.33 18.83 11.78
C GLY A 74 4.94 17.35 11.61
N LEU A 75 3.63 17.05 11.63
CA LEU A 75 3.11 15.71 11.38
C LEU A 75 3.44 15.21 9.97
N ALA A 76 3.27 16.05 8.96
CA ALA A 76 3.62 15.70 7.58
C ALA A 76 5.12 15.38 7.44
N LEU A 77 6.00 16.21 8.01
CA LEU A 77 7.45 15.94 8.00
C LEU A 77 7.78 14.61 8.67
N ARG A 78 7.10 14.29 9.78
CA ARG A 78 7.26 13.00 10.46
C ARG A 78 6.82 11.83 9.58
N ILE A 79 5.70 11.94 8.88
CA ILE A 79 5.22 10.92 7.93
C ILE A 79 6.20 10.75 6.77
N LEU A 80 6.75 11.85 6.22
CA LEU A 80 7.74 11.82 5.14
C LEU A 80 9.03 11.11 5.57
N GLU A 81 9.50 11.36 6.79
CA GLU A 81 10.64 10.66 7.38
C GLU A 81 10.36 9.16 7.54
N VAL A 82 9.24 8.82 8.18
CA VAL A 82 8.86 7.43 8.46
C VAL A 82 8.64 6.64 7.16
N ARG A 83 7.98 7.19 6.13
CA ARG A 83 7.80 6.47 4.85
C ARG A 83 9.12 6.22 4.14
N SER A 84 10.09 7.13 4.27
CA SER A 84 11.43 6.93 3.71
C SER A 84 12.20 5.86 4.46
N ALA A 85 12.18 5.89 5.80
CA ALA A 85 12.83 4.90 6.64
C ALA A 85 12.24 3.50 6.42
N TYR A 86 10.91 3.39 6.43
CA TYR A 86 10.22 2.12 6.22
C TYR A 86 10.56 1.50 4.86
N CYS A 87 10.44 2.26 3.77
CA CYS A 87 10.73 1.78 2.42
C CYS A 87 12.20 1.32 2.25
N LYS A 88 13.16 2.00 2.88
CA LYS A 88 14.59 1.75 2.67
C LYS A 88 15.19 0.71 3.62
N ASN A 89 14.67 0.63 4.85
CA ASN A 89 15.33 -0.10 5.92
C ASN A 89 14.48 -1.24 6.50
N ASP A 90 13.15 -1.07 6.56
CA ASP A 90 12.28 -1.99 7.29
C ASP A 90 11.43 -2.87 6.37
N PHE A 91 11.10 -2.39 5.18
CA PHE A 91 10.29 -3.13 4.22
C PHE A 91 11.09 -4.27 3.60
N GLU A 92 10.63 -5.49 3.82
CA GLU A 92 11.27 -6.72 3.36
C GLU A 92 11.03 -6.95 1.86
N TRP A 93 11.83 -6.30 1.00
CA TRP A 93 11.71 -6.42 -0.45
C TRP A 93 11.83 -7.86 -0.97
N ASP A 94 12.79 -8.63 -0.45
CA ASP A 94 12.97 -10.04 -0.83
C ASP A 94 11.75 -10.89 -0.45
N ASN A 95 11.11 -10.56 0.67
CA ASN A 95 9.90 -11.24 1.11
C ASN A 95 8.70 -10.85 0.26
N LEU A 96 8.58 -9.57 -0.17
CA LEU A 96 7.57 -9.13 -1.13
C LEU A 96 7.68 -9.92 -2.43
N GLU A 97 8.88 -10.05 -2.99
CA GLU A 97 9.11 -10.83 -4.22
C GLU A 97 8.69 -12.29 -4.02
N ARG A 98 9.19 -12.93 -2.95
CA ARG A 98 8.88 -14.32 -2.62
C ARG A 98 7.37 -14.57 -2.50
N VAL A 99 6.65 -13.68 -1.80
CA VAL A 99 5.20 -13.82 -1.60
C VAL A 99 4.44 -13.54 -2.89
N ALA A 100 4.83 -12.54 -3.68
CA ALA A 100 4.19 -12.23 -4.96
C ALA A 100 4.26 -13.42 -5.93
N VAL A 101 5.42 -14.05 -6.07
CA VAL A 101 5.60 -15.25 -6.90
C VAL A 101 4.75 -16.40 -6.36
N LYS A 102 4.84 -16.68 -5.05
CA LYS A 102 4.07 -17.75 -4.40
C LYS A 102 2.56 -17.59 -4.62
N MET A 103 2.03 -16.37 -4.53
CA MET A 103 0.60 -16.10 -4.72
C MET A 103 0.14 -16.45 -6.14
N VAL A 104 0.96 -16.21 -7.16
CA VAL A 104 0.65 -16.59 -8.55
C VAL A 104 0.61 -18.10 -8.70
N ASP A 105 1.62 -18.80 -8.18
CA ASP A 105 1.73 -20.26 -8.26
C ASP A 105 0.56 -20.96 -7.57
N GLU A 106 0.23 -20.53 -6.35
CA GLU A 106 -0.89 -21.07 -5.57
C GLU A 106 -2.23 -20.77 -6.23
N SER A 107 -2.41 -19.56 -6.76
CA SER A 107 -3.64 -19.18 -7.45
C SER A 107 -3.85 -20.00 -8.72
N ASN A 108 -2.82 -20.18 -9.54
CA ASN A 108 -2.90 -20.98 -10.76
C ASN A 108 -3.22 -22.44 -10.43
N THR A 109 -2.56 -23.01 -9.43
CA THR A 109 -2.81 -24.38 -8.97
C THR A 109 -4.26 -24.57 -8.51
N ARG A 110 -4.78 -23.62 -7.72
CA ARG A 110 -6.15 -23.65 -7.23
C ARG A 110 -7.16 -23.55 -8.39
N LEU A 111 -7.01 -22.57 -9.26
CA LEU A 111 -7.93 -22.35 -10.38
C LEU A 111 -8.03 -23.57 -11.30
N MET A 112 -6.89 -24.20 -11.62
CA MET A 112 -6.88 -25.42 -12.44
C MET A 112 -7.55 -26.61 -11.74
N ARG A 113 -7.31 -26.77 -10.44
CA ARG A 113 -7.94 -27.83 -9.64
C ARG A 113 -9.46 -27.66 -9.59
N ASP A 114 -9.91 -26.44 -9.28
CA ASP A 114 -11.33 -26.13 -9.13
C ASP A 114 -12.06 -26.39 -10.45
N TYR A 115 -11.50 -25.94 -11.58
CA TYR A 115 -12.06 -26.20 -12.91
C TYR A 115 -12.21 -27.71 -13.22
N VAL A 116 -11.19 -28.52 -12.94
CA VAL A 116 -11.25 -29.97 -13.17
C VAL A 116 -12.32 -30.62 -12.30
N LEU A 117 -12.43 -30.22 -11.03
CA LEU A 117 -13.44 -30.75 -10.12
C LEU A 117 -14.86 -30.42 -10.59
N GLU A 118 -15.10 -29.18 -11.01
CA GLU A 118 -16.42 -28.71 -11.47
C GLU A 118 -16.87 -29.37 -12.77
N THR A 119 -15.95 -29.60 -13.70
CA THR A 119 -16.27 -30.17 -15.01
C THR A 119 -16.39 -31.69 -14.98
N SER A 120 -15.59 -32.37 -14.14
CA SER A 120 -15.64 -33.83 -14.01
C SER A 120 -16.93 -34.32 -13.31
N THR A 121 -17.50 -33.55 -12.39
CA THR A 121 -18.83 -33.86 -11.81
C THR A 121 -19.94 -33.66 -12.84
N ALA A 122 -19.87 -32.60 -13.66
CA ALA A 122 -20.86 -32.33 -14.71
C ALA A 122 -20.86 -33.37 -15.85
N GLU A 123 -19.72 -34.03 -16.13
CA GLU A 123 -19.63 -35.12 -17.11
C GLU A 123 -20.19 -36.46 -16.59
N ASN A 124 -20.15 -36.70 -15.27
CA ASN A 124 -20.68 -37.93 -14.66
C ASN A 124 -22.21 -37.89 -14.41
N GLU A 125 -22.85 -36.73 -14.56
CA GLU A 125 -24.30 -36.54 -14.41
C GLU A 125 -25.06 -36.54 -15.75
N LYS A 126 -24.37 -36.75 -16.89
CA LYS A 126 -24.96 -36.93 -18.23
C LYS A 126 -24.88 -38.37 -18.70
#